data_AF-A0AAU6TR82-F1
#
_entry.id   AF-A0AAU6TR82-F1
#
_cell.length_a   1.000
_cell.length_b   1.000
_cell.length_c   1.000
_cell.angle_alpha   90.00
_cell.angle_beta   90.00
_cell.angle_gamma   90.00
#
_symmetry.space_group_name_H-M   'P 1'
#
loop_
_entity.id
_entity.type
_entity.pdbx_description
1 polymer ?
#
loop_
_entity_poly.entity_id
_entity_poly.type
_entity_poly.pdbx_seq_one_letter_code
_entity_poly.pdbx_strand_id
1 'polypeptide(L)' 'MSCNPVVLIIAAILILTACLLAGCYLYSLPDYCQPLPGHPQAAVIHYQCETP' A
#
# COMPACT_ATOMS: atom_id res chain seq x y z
N MET A 1 17.44 24.98 15.34
CA MET A 1 17.21 24.50 13.97
C MET A 1 15.97 25.21 13.44
N SER A 2 16.11 26.27 12.64
CA SER A 2 14.95 26.96 12.05
C SER A 2 14.32 26.02 11.04
N CYS A 3 13.15 25.46 11.36
CA CYS A 3 12.44 24.55 10.46
C CYS A 3 12.02 25.35 9.23
N ASN A 4 12.66 25.09 8.09
CA ASN A 4 12.34 25.78 6.84
C ASN A 4 10.94 25.32 6.41
N PRO A 5 9.97 26.24 6.24
CA PRO A 5 8.61 25.88 5.86
C PRO A 5 8.55 25.09 4.54
N VAL A 6 9.51 25.31 3.63
CA VAL A 6 9.62 24.56 2.38
C VAL A 6 9.93 23.08 2.65
N VAL A 7 10.77 22.77 3.62
CA VAL A 7 11.12 21.39 3.99
C VAL A 7 9.90 20.66 4.56
N LEU A 8 9.09 21.35 5.37
CA LEU A 8 7.84 20.80 5.90
C LEU A 8 6.82 20.51 4.78
N ILE A 9 6.71 21.42 3.80
CA ILE A 9 5.83 21.24 2.63
C ILE A 9 6.29 20.03 1.81
N ILE A 10 7.58 19.92 1.51
CA ILE A 10 8.12 18.77 0.75
C ILE A 10 7.87 17.47 1.51
N ALA A 11 8.14 17.43 2.82
CA ALA A 11 7.89 16.25 3.64
C ALA A 11 6.40 15.84 3.62
N ALA A 12 5.49 16.81 3.74
CA ALA A 12 4.05 16.55 3.68
C ALA A 12 3.62 15.97 2.32
N ILE A 13 4.15 16.51 1.22
CA ILE A 13 3.86 16.00 -0.13
C ILE A 13 4.37 14.55 -0.27
N LEU A 14 5.60 14.28 0.15
CA LEU A 14 6.17 12.93 0.06
C LEU A 14 5.36 11.91 0.87
N ILE A 15 4.95 12.28 2.08
CA ILE A 15 4.11 11.43 2.94
C ILE A 15 2.76 11.20 2.27
N LEU A 16 2.11 12.24 1.76
CA LEU A 16 0.82 12.14 1.07
C LEU A 16 0.91 11.21 -0.14
N THR A 17 1.92 11.39 -0.99
CA THR A 17 2.14 10.57 -2.18
C THR A 17 2.39 9.11 -1.80
N ALA A 18 3.21 8.83 -0.79
CA ALA A 18 3.46 7.46 -0.33
C ALA A 18 2.17 6.78 0.20
N CYS A 19 1.36 7.50 0.98
CA CYS A 19 0.08 7.00 1.49
C CYS A 19 -0.92 6.71 0.36
N LEU A 20 -1.00 7.60 -0.64
CA LEU A 20 -1.86 7.40 -1.80
C LEU A 20 -1.40 6.18 -2.62
N LEU A 21 -0.09 6.04 -2.86
CA LEU A 21 0.46 4.91 -3.61
C LEU A 21 0.22 3.58 -2.89
N ALA A 22 0.47 3.53 -1.58
CA ALA A 22 0.22 2.35 -0.76
C ALA A 22 -1.27 2.02 -0.68
N GLY A 23 -2.13 3.04 -0.52
CA GLY A 23 -3.58 2.88 -0.53
C GLY A 23 -4.10 2.34 -1.85
N CYS A 24 -3.65 2.89 -2.98
CA CYS A 24 -4.00 2.40 -4.31
C CYS A 24 -3.50 0.97 -4.54
N TYR A 25 -2.26 0.66 -4.15
CA TYR A 25 -1.71 -0.69 -4.28
C TYR A 25 -2.51 -1.71 -3.46
N LEU A 26 -2.81 -1.38 -2.20
CA LEU A 26 -3.61 -2.22 -1.31
C LEU A 26 -5.08 -2.30 -1.73
N TYR A 27 -5.64 -1.27 -2.35
CA TYR A 27 -7.02 -1.26 -2.85
C TYR A 27 -7.17 -2.01 -4.18
N SER A 28 -6.15 -1.98 -5.04
CA SER A 28 -6.11 -2.83 -6.24
C SER A 28 -5.83 -4.30 -5.91
N LEU A 29 -5.24 -4.61 -4.76
CA LEU A 29 -4.97 -5.97 -4.32
C LEU A 29 -6.23 -6.86 -4.17
N PRO A 30 -7.32 -6.44 -3.49
CA PRO A 30 -8.51 -7.27 -3.31
C PRO A 30 -9.32 -7.47 -4.59
N ASP A 31 -9.21 -6.59 -5.59
CA ASP A 31 -9.88 -6.77 -6.89
C ASP A 31 -9.19 -7.83 -7.78
N TYR A 32 -7.89 -8.07 -7.58
CA TYR A 32 -7.12 -9.07 -8.35
C TYR A 32 -6.78 -10.35 -7.58
N CYS A 33 -6.94 -10.36 -6.25
CA CYS A 33 -6.48 -11.47 -5.44
C CYS A 33 -7.46 -11.79 -4.32
N GLN A 34 -8.31 -12.78 -4.56
CA GLN A 34 -9.14 -13.34 -3.50
C GLN A 34 -8.27 -14.18 -2.54
N PRO A 35 -8.44 -14.01 -1.21
CA PRO A 35 -7.81 -14.89 -0.24
C PRO A 35 -8.35 -16.30 -0.42
N LEU A 36 -7.45 -17.28 -0.55
CA LEU A 36 -7.79 -18.66 -0.86
C LEU A 36 -8.74 -19.24 0.20
N PRO A 37 -9.98 -19.63 -0.15
CA PRO A 37 -10.93 -20.10 0.85
C PRO A 37 -10.48 -21.48 1.37
N GLY A 38 -10.03 -21.54 2.63
CA GLY A 38 -9.81 -22.80 3.33
C GLY A 38 -8.49 -22.97 4.09
N HIS A 39 -7.59 -21.98 4.15
CA HIS A 39 -6.33 -22.14 4.88
C HIS A 39 -6.30 -21.39 6.23
N PRO A 40 -6.11 -22.06 7.39
CA PRO A 40 -6.44 -21.46 8.67
C PRO A 40 -5.46 -20.43 9.23
N GLN A 41 -4.23 -20.27 8.70
CA GLN A 41 -3.17 -19.50 9.39
C GLN A 41 -1.82 -19.38 8.63
N ALA A 42 -1.77 -19.31 7.30
CA ALA A 42 -0.47 -19.12 6.64
C ALA A 42 -0.01 -17.65 6.68
N ALA A 43 1.05 -17.41 7.46
CA ALA A 43 1.78 -16.16 7.65
C ALA A 43 2.50 -15.62 6.39
N VAL A 44 2.09 -16.04 5.20
CA VAL A 44 2.51 -15.51 3.91
C VAL A 44 1.25 -15.43 3.09
N ILE A 45 0.74 -14.23 2.88
CA ILE A 45 -0.45 -14.03 2.05
C ILE A 45 -0.04 -14.34 0.61
N HIS A 46 -0.18 -15.60 0.22
CA HIS A 46 -0.09 -16.04 -1.15
C HIS A 46 -1.36 -15.58 -1.85
N TYR A 47 -1.31 -14.35 -2.34
CA TYR A 47 -2.29 -13.84 -3.29
C TYR A 47 -2.17 -14.69 -4.57
N GLN A 48 -3.22 -15.40 -4.96
CA GLN A 48 -3.33 -15.89 -6.35
C GLN A 48 -3.63 -14.65 -7.19
N CYS A 49 -2.59 -14.04 -7.78
CA CYS A 49 -2.78 -13.15 -8.92
C CYS A 49 -3.19 -14.03 -10.09
N GLU A 50 -4.39 -13.80 -10.64
CA GLU A 50 -4.69 -14.28 -11.98
C GLU A 50 -3.67 -13.63 -12.92
N THR A 51 -2.74 -14.44 -13.45
CA THR A 51 -1.88 -14.02 -14.56
C THR A 51 -2.78 -13.70 -15.75
N PRO A 52 -2.63 -12.54 -16.40
CA PRO A 52 -3.39 -12.20 -17.60
C PRO A 52 -3.17 -13.22 -18.73
#